data_AF-A0A5S4FLT2-F1
#
_entry.id   AF-A0A5S4FLT2-F1
#
_cell.length_a   1.000
_cell.length_b   1.000
_cell.length_c   1.000
_cell.angle_alpha   90.00
_cell.angle_beta   90.00
_cell.angle_gamma   90.00
#
_symmetry.space_group_name_H-M   'P 1'
#
loop_
_entity.id
_entity.type
_entity.pdbx_description
1 polymer ?
#
loop_
_entity_poly.entity_id
_entity_poly.type
_entity_poly.pdbx_seq_one_letter_code
_entity_poly.pdbx_strand_id
1 'polypeptide(L)'
;MTGLEMSMGAVGQQATRITIHGDDSTAAAQAYGQSGDGVSSWGDDGLFGMFTSAYAECRQIAAAALSGLSGEIGATGESLHTVARNMGDTELANTQGLGQIWG
;
A
#
# COMPACT_ATOMS: atom_id res chain seq x y z
N MET A 1 -23.44 20.73 8.67
CA MET A 1 -22.36 20.05 7.94
C MET A 1 -21.21 21.01 7.80
N THR A 2 -20.08 20.76 8.47
CA THR A 2 -18.93 21.68 8.50
C THR A 2 -17.91 21.34 7.41
N GLY A 3 -17.02 22.27 7.06
CA GLY A 3 -15.91 21.98 6.14
C GLY A 3 -14.96 20.88 6.63
N LEU A 4 -14.92 20.63 7.95
CA LEU A 4 -14.13 19.57 8.56
C LEU A 4 -14.73 18.18 8.28
N GLU A 5 -16.05 18.01 8.44
CA GLU A 5 -16.75 16.74 8.12
C GLU A 5 -16.53 16.34 6.65
N MET A 6 -16.58 17.30 5.73
CA MET A 6 -16.32 17.04 4.30
C MET A 6 -14.87 16.61 4.05
N SER A 7 -13.91 17.25 4.75
CA SER A 7 -12.49 16.91 4.65
C SER A 7 -12.20 15.51 5.21
N MET A 8 -12.79 15.15 6.35
CA MET A 8 -12.64 13.81 6.94
C MET A 8 -13.27 12.71 6.08
N GLY A 9 -14.46 12.97 5.51
CA GLY A 9 -15.08 12.05 4.55
C GLY A 9 -14.19 11.80 3.33
N ALA A 10 -13.52 12.84 2.83
CA ALA A 10 -12.55 12.71 1.75
C ALA A 10 -11.31 11.91 2.18
N VAL A 11 -10.76 12.16 3.37
CA VAL A 11 -9.61 11.40 3.92
C VAL A 11 -9.95 9.92 4.07
N GLY A 12 -11.12 9.58 4.62
CA GLY A 12 -11.58 8.20 4.73
C GLY A 12 -11.71 7.51 3.38
N GLN A 13 -12.24 8.21 2.36
CA GLN A 13 -12.31 7.65 1.01
C GLN A 13 -10.92 7.44 0.38
N GLN A 14 -9.97 8.34 0.60
CA GLN A 14 -8.60 8.16 0.10
C GLN A 14 -7.88 7.02 0.83
N ALA A 15 -8.10 6.88 2.14
CA ALA A 15 -7.57 5.75 2.92
C ALA A 15 -8.03 4.41 2.31
N THR A 16 -9.33 4.26 2.06
CA THR A 16 -9.89 3.06 1.42
C THR A 16 -9.28 2.79 0.04
N ARG A 17 -9.13 3.82 -0.80
CA ARG A 17 -8.55 3.67 -2.15
C ARG A 17 -7.09 3.22 -2.09
N ILE A 18 -6.30 3.79 -1.17
CA ILE A 18 -4.90 3.44 -1.00
C ILE A 18 -4.76 2.02 -0.46
N THR A 19 -5.60 1.59 0.48
CA THR A 19 -5.62 0.21 0.98
C THR A 19 -5.88 -0.78 -0.15
N ILE A 20 -6.94 -0.55 -0.96
CA ILE A 20 -7.26 -1.40 -2.12
C ILE A 20 -6.09 -1.43 -3.10
N HIS A 21 -5.47 -0.28 -3.37
CA HIS A 21 -4.32 -0.22 -4.26
C HIS A 21 -3.10 -0.96 -3.70
N GLY A 22 -2.91 -0.94 -2.38
CA GLY A 22 -1.88 -1.70 -1.68
C GLY A 22 -2.09 -3.21 -1.80
N ASP A 23 -3.33 -3.68 -1.68
CA ASP A 23 -3.71 -5.07 -1.87
C ASP A 23 -3.44 -5.52 -3.32
N ASP A 24 -3.87 -4.73 -4.30
CA ASP A 24 -3.62 -4.98 -5.73
C ASP A 24 -2.11 -5.02 -6.03
N SER A 25 -1.35 -4.09 -5.47
CA SER A 25 0.11 -4.02 -5.63
C SER A 25 0.81 -5.22 -5.00
N THR A 26 0.33 -5.67 -3.84
CA THR A 26 0.85 -6.85 -3.14
C THR A 26 0.57 -8.13 -3.94
N ALA A 27 -0.65 -8.28 -4.46
CA ALA A 27 -1.01 -9.42 -5.31
C ALA A 27 -0.15 -9.46 -6.59
N ALA A 28 0.06 -8.30 -7.22
CA ALA A 28 0.92 -8.20 -8.40
C ALA A 28 2.39 -8.55 -8.09
N ALA A 29 2.94 -8.06 -6.97
CA ALA A 29 4.30 -8.37 -6.54
C ALA A 29 4.49 -9.87 -6.23
N GLN A 30 3.50 -10.49 -5.58
CA GLN A 30 3.51 -11.93 -5.31
C GLN A 30 3.46 -12.75 -6.60
N ALA A 31 2.57 -12.40 -7.53
CA ALA A 31 2.48 -13.06 -8.83
C ALA A 31 3.79 -12.94 -9.61
N TYR A 32 4.42 -11.76 -9.59
CA TYR A 32 5.72 -11.54 -10.22
C TYR A 32 6.81 -12.43 -9.62
N GLY A 33 6.88 -12.51 -8.28
CA GLY A 33 7.86 -13.37 -7.59
C GLY A 33 7.65 -14.87 -7.80
N GLN A 34 6.40 -15.32 -7.97
CA GLN A 34 6.07 -16.73 -8.18
C GLN A 34 6.31 -17.20 -9.63
N SER A 35 6.48 -16.29 -10.59
CA SER A 35 6.61 -16.59 -12.02
C SER A 35 7.95 -17.26 -12.42
N GLY A 36 8.68 -17.86 -11.48
CA GLY A 36 10.03 -18.39 -11.66
C GLY A 36 11.05 -17.30 -11.94
N ASP A 37 12.22 -17.66 -12.47
CA ASP A 37 13.23 -16.75 -13.03
C ASP A 37 13.03 -16.52 -14.54
N GLY A 38 12.15 -17.30 -15.19
CA GLY A 38 11.74 -17.14 -16.59
C GLY A 38 12.85 -17.36 -17.61
N VAL A 39 14.01 -17.83 -17.16
CA VAL A 39 15.19 -18.13 -17.98
C VAL A 39 15.29 -19.60 -18.36
N SER A 40 14.55 -20.48 -17.68
CA SER A 40 14.44 -21.89 -18.03
C SER A 40 13.86 -22.15 -19.43
N SER A 41 13.10 -21.20 -19.98
CA SER A 41 12.53 -21.28 -21.34
C SER A 41 13.48 -20.83 -22.45
N TRP A 42 14.65 -20.27 -22.12
CA TRP A 42 15.55 -19.66 -23.11
C TRP A 42 16.49 -20.67 -23.78
N GLY A 43 16.49 -21.93 -23.33
CA GLY A 43 17.39 -22.98 -23.81
C GLY A 43 18.81 -22.74 -23.29
N ASP A 44 19.21 -23.54 -22.30
CA ASP A 44 20.55 -23.42 -21.71
C ASP A 44 21.57 -24.18 -22.56
N ASP A 45 22.11 -23.48 -23.56
CA ASP A 45 23.21 -23.95 -24.39
C ASP A 45 24.57 -23.46 -23.81
N GLY A 46 24.59 -22.87 -22.62
CA GLY A 46 25.75 -22.23 -22.00
C GLY A 46 26.18 -20.89 -22.63
N LEU A 47 25.82 -20.63 -23.89
CA LEU A 47 26.18 -19.39 -24.61
C LEU A 47 25.52 -18.14 -24.02
N PHE A 48 24.30 -18.28 -23.49
CA PHE A 48 23.53 -17.16 -22.91
C PHE A 48 23.60 -17.08 -21.38
N GLY A 49 24.37 -17.95 -20.71
CA GLY A 49 24.39 -18.07 -19.25
C GLY A 49 24.68 -16.76 -18.49
N MET A 50 25.54 -15.90 -19.05
CA MET A 50 25.82 -14.58 -18.44
C MET A 50 24.59 -13.66 -18.50
N PHE A 51 23.88 -13.62 -19.64
CA PHE A 51 22.69 -12.78 -19.80
C PHE A 51 21.52 -13.28 -18.95
N THR A 52 21.34 -14.61 -18.87
CA THR A 52 20.29 -15.21 -18.04
C THR A 52 20.56 -14.97 -16.55
N SER A 53 21.82 -15.01 -16.11
CA SER A 53 22.20 -14.70 -14.73
C SER A 53 21.93 -13.23 -14.36
N ALA A 54 22.33 -12.28 -15.21
CA ALA A 54 22.10 -10.86 -14.98
C ALA A 54 20.60 -10.53 -15.00
N TYR A 55 19.83 -11.18 -15.88
CA TYR A 55 18.38 -11.05 -15.91
C TYR A 55 17.73 -11.56 -14.62
N ALA A 56 18.16 -12.74 -14.12
CA ALA A 56 17.66 -13.31 -12.88
C ALA A 56 17.94 -12.40 -11.68
N GLU A 57 19.14 -11.81 -11.59
CA GLU A 57 19.50 -10.84 -10.55
C GLU A 57 18.62 -9.59 -10.62
N CYS A 58 18.47 -8.98 -11.80
CA CYS A 58 17.59 -7.84 -12.00
C CYS A 58 16.14 -8.14 -11.60
N ARG A 59 15.64 -9.33 -11.92
CA ARG A 59 14.30 -9.78 -11.53
C ARG A 59 14.17 -9.88 -10.01
N GLN A 60 15.16 -10.46 -9.33
CA GLN A 60 15.14 -10.55 -7.86
C GLN A 60 15.12 -9.18 -7.20
N ILE A 61 15.94 -8.24 -7.69
CA ILE A 61 15.95 -6.85 -7.21
C ILE A 61 14.59 -6.18 -7.45
N ALA A 62 14.01 -6.34 -8.63
CA ALA A 62 12.70 -5.79 -8.97
C ALA A 62 11.60 -6.37 -8.06
N ALA A 63 11.61 -7.69 -7.82
CA ALA A 63 10.65 -8.34 -6.94
C ALA A 63 10.75 -7.82 -5.50
N ALA A 64 11.97 -7.68 -4.97
CA ALA A 64 12.20 -7.13 -3.63
C ALA A 64 11.72 -5.67 -3.53
N ALA A 65 12.03 -4.85 -4.54
CA ALA A 65 11.59 -3.44 -4.58
C ALA A 65 10.06 -3.32 -4.66
N LEU A 66 9.40 -4.13 -5.49
CA LEU A 66 7.94 -4.16 -5.62
C LEU A 66 7.27 -4.59 -4.31
N SER A 67 7.82 -5.60 -3.64
CA SER A 67 7.32 -6.04 -2.33
C SER A 67 7.47 -4.98 -1.25
N GLY A 68 8.59 -4.24 -1.24
CA GLY A 68 8.78 -3.13 -0.32
C GLY A 68 7.80 -1.99 -0.58
N LEU A 69 7.64 -1.60 -1.85
CA LEU A 69 6.71 -0.55 -2.26
C LEU A 69 5.26 -0.89 -1.91
N SER A 70 4.82 -2.13 -2.15
CA SER A 70 3.45 -2.53 -1.81
C SER A 70 3.18 -2.49 -0.31
N GLY A 71 4.19 -2.85 0.51
CA GLY A 71 4.13 -2.71 1.96
C GLY A 71 3.95 -1.26 2.43
N GLU A 72 4.70 -0.33 1.85
CA GLU A 72 4.59 1.11 2.17
C GLU A 72 3.23 1.71 1.75
N ILE A 73 2.67 1.26 0.60
CA ILE A 73 1.32 1.67 0.17
C ILE A 73 0.27 1.19 1.20
N GLY A 74 0.35 -0.07 1.64
CA GLY A 74 -0.54 -0.61 2.67
C GLY A 74 -0.44 0.16 3.99
N ALA A 75 0.79 0.38 4.49
CA ALA A 75 1.04 1.15 5.71
C ALA A 75 0.52 2.60 5.62
N THR A 76 0.58 3.20 4.44
CA THR A 76 0.01 4.53 4.18
C THR A 76 -1.52 4.52 4.31
N GLY A 77 -2.19 3.51 3.76
CA GLY A 77 -3.65 3.34 3.89
C GLY A 77 -4.08 3.18 5.35
N GLU A 78 -3.39 2.34 6.11
CA GLU A 78 -3.64 2.13 7.54
C GLU A 78 -3.42 3.40 8.38
N SER A 79 -2.37 4.15 8.06
CA SER A 79 -2.06 5.42 8.72
C SER A 79 -3.15 6.46 8.46
N LEU A 80 -3.67 6.55 7.23
CA LEU A 80 -4.78 7.44 6.90
C LEU A 80 -6.09 7.05 7.61
N HIS A 81 -6.38 5.76 7.72
CA HIS A 81 -7.51 5.28 8.52
C HIS A 81 -7.37 5.66 10.00
N THR A 82 -6.16 5.58 10.54
CA THR A 82 -5.88 5.98 11.93
C THR A 82 -6.06 7.48 12.14
N VAL A 83 -5.60 8.30 11.20
CA VAL A 83 -5.83 9.76 11.23
C VAL A 83 -7.32 10.08 11.20
N ALA A 84 -8.08 9.46 10.28
CA ALA A 84 -9.52 9.67 10.19
C ALA A 84 -10.26 9.28 11.49
N ARG A 85 -9.87 8.18 12.13
CA ARG A 85 -10.43 7.75 13.42
C ARG A 85 -10.13 8.75 14.53
N ASN A 86 -8.87 9.14 14.68
CA ASN A 86 -8.44 10.06 15.73
C ASN A 86 -9.12 11.43 15.60
N MET A 87 -9.36 11.89 14.37
CA MET A 87 -10.12 13.12 14.13
C MET A 87 -11.58 12.98 14.57
N GLY A 88 -12.25 11.88 14.22
CA GLY A 88 -13.62 11.61 14.67
C GLY A 88 -13.75 11.50 16.19
N ASP A 89 -12.82 10.81 16.85
CA ASP A 89 -12.78 10.70 18.31
C ASP A 89 -12.58 12.06 18.98
N THR A 90 -11.75 12.93 18.39
CA THR A 90 -11.51 14.30 18.87
C THR A 90 -12.77 15.16 18.73
N GLU A 91 -13.51 15.05 17.62
CA GLU A 91 -14.76 15.78 17.44
C GLU A 91 -15.84 15.34 18.43
N LEU A 92 -15.96 14.03 18.67
CA LEU A 92 -16.89 13.48 19.65
C LEU A 92 -16.55 13.98 21.06
N ALA A 93 -15.27 13.99 21.44
CA ALA A 93 -14.82 14.51 22.72
C ALA A 93 -15.10 16.01 22.87
N ASN A 94 -14.87 16.82 21.82
CA ASN A 94 -15.13 18.25 21.84
C ASN A 94 -16.64 18.57 21.96
N THR A 95 -17.49 17.85 21.23
CA THR A 95 -18.94 18.04 21.31
C THR A 95 -19.51 17.65 22.68
N GLN A 96 -19.00 16.58 23.29
CA GLN A 96 -19.35 16.19 24.66
C GLN A 96 -18.87 17.23 25.70
N GLY A 97 -17.65 17.73 25.57
CA GLY A 97 -17.09 18.74 26.47
C GLY A 97 -17.84 20.08 26.39
N LEU A 98 -18.19 20.55 25.19
CA LEU A 98 -19.03 21.74 25.03
C LEU A 98 -20.43 21.53 25.62
N GLY A 99 -21.04 20.35 25.45
CA GLY A 99 -22.33 20.02 26.05
C GLY A 99 -22.34 20.07 27.58
N GLN A 100 -21.21 19.77 28.23
CA GLN A 100 -21.06 19.85 29.69
C GLN A 100 -20.77 21.28 30.20
N ILE A 101 -20.20 22.15 29.38
CA ILE A 101 -19.90 23.55 29.76
C ILE A 101 -21.15 24.44 29.68
N TRP A 102 -22.08 24.11 28.77
CA TRP A 102 -23.26 24.92 28.48
C TRP A 102 -24.59 24.30 28.96
N GLY A 103 -24.56 23.16 29.65
CA GLY A 103 -25.72 22.50 30.27
C GLY A 103 -25.74 22.67 31.79
#